data_AF-A0A1G3BEN5-F1
#
_entry.id   AF-A0A1G3BEN5-F1
#
_cell.length_a   1.000
_cell.length_b   1.000
_cell.length_c   1.000
_cell.angle_alpha   90.00
_cell.angle_beta   90.00
_cell.angle_gamma   90.00
#
_symmetry.space_group_name_H-M   'P 1'
#
loop_
_entity.id
_entity.type
_entity.pdbx_description
1 polymer ?
#
loop_
_entity_poly.entity_id
_entity_poly.type
_entity_poly.pdbx_seq_one_letter_code
_entity_poly.pdbx_strand_id
1 'polypeptide(L)'
;MKHTRKILNISHAIVVALLFFITFTITIKASLASDELADDKKPRQIKYTAFFDEKKHWCDALVITCTDFRFTSATQEFINDRLGLKGKYDYISIPGSIRNLMDPKTRDLVMNTFGISLRLHHVKRVVILAHQDCTIGYGGSKNFPELADEYKTICKDLKKARRLFGIKFHHLRVDLYYGTVFFNDNKRIYNFKHIL
;
A
#
# COMPACT_ATOMS: atom_id res chain seq x y z
N MET A 1 -13.85 61.58 -33.31
CA MET A 1 -12.52 60.91 -33.47
C MET A 1 -11.93 60.27 -32.20
N LYS A 2 -12.34 60.62 -30.96
CA LYS A 2 -11.77 60.00 -29.73
C LYS A 2 -12.31 58.60 -29.40
N HIS A 3 -13.54 58.28 -29.82
CA HIS A 3 -14.20 57.02 -29.46
C HIS A 3 -13.65 55.80 -30.24
N THR A 4 -13.30 55.98 -31.51
CA THR A 4 -12.78 54.95 -32.42
C THR A 4 -11.38 54.47 -32.01
N ARG A 5 -10.51 55.38 -31.53
CA ARG A 5 -9.19 55.02 -30.97
C ARG A 5 -9.31 54.17 -29.69
N LYS A 6 -10.33 54.41 -28.86
CA LYS A 6 -10.54 53.67 -27.61
C LYS A 6 -10.96 52.22 -27.88
N ILE A 7 -11.80 52.00 -28.89
CA ILE A 7 -12.24 50.65 -29.31
C ILE A 7 -11.08 49.88 -29.95
N LEU A 8 -10.25 50.53 -30.77
CA LEU A 8 -9.06 49.91 -31.39
C LEU A 8 -7.99 49.51 -30.35
N ASN A 9 -7.80 50.33 -29.32
CA ASN A 9 -6.86 50.02 -28.24
C ASN A 9 -7.35 48.86 -27.35
N ILE A 10 -8.66 48.76 -27.13
CA ILE A 10 -9.27 47.65 -26.39
C ILE A 10 -9.17 46.35 -27.20
N SER A 11 -9.41 46.39 -28.52
CA SER A 11 -9.26 45.20 -29.37
C SER A 11 -7.80 44.74 -29.47
N HIS A 12 -6.83 45.67 -29.56
CA HIS A 12 -5.41 45.31 -29.50
C HIS A 12 -5.02 44.72 -28.14
N ALA A 13 -5.50 45.28 -27.02
CA ALA A 13 -5.20 44.74 -25.69
C ALA A 13 -5.76 43.31 -25.51
N ILE A 14 -6.96 43.04 -26.02
CA ILE A 14 -7.56 41.70 -25.98
C ILE A 14 -6.76 40.72 -26.84
N VAL A 15 -6.35 41.11 -28.05
CA VAL A 15 -5.54 40.23 -28.94
C VAL A 15 -4.17 39.95 -28.31
N VAL A 16 -3.52 40.94 -27.71
CA VAL A 16 -2.24 40.76 -27.02
C VAL A 16 -2.40 39.84 -25.80
N ALA A 17 -3.46 40.01 -25.00
CA ALA A 17 -3.74 39.14 -23.86
C ALA A 17 -4.02 37.69 -24.28
N LEU A 18 -4.75 37.48 -25.39
CA LEU A 18 -5.03 36.15 -25.94
C LEU A 18 -3.75 35.48 -26.46
N LEU A 19 -2.91 36.22 -27.18
CA LEU A 19 -1.60 35.74 -27.61
C LEU A 19 -0.70 35.39 -26.42
N PHE A 20 -0.72 36.19 -25.35
CA PHE A 20 0.04 35.93 -24.13
C PHE A 20 -0.48 34.69 -23.38
N PHE A 21 -1.79 34.46 -23.34
CA PHE A 21 -2.38 33.25 -22.76
C PHE A 21 -2.04 32.00 -23.60
N ILE A 22 -2.05 32.12 -24.92
CA ILE A 22 -1.66 31.02 -25.82
C ILE A 22 -0.17 30.70 -25.63
N THR A 23 0.71 31.70 -25.62
CA THR A 23 2.14 31.45 -25.39
C THR A 23 2.41 30.90 -24.00
N PHE A 24 1.74 31.41 -22.96
CA PHE A 24 1.88 30.92 -21.58
C PHE A 24 1.42 29.47 -21.42
N THR A 25 0.29 29.08 -22.04
CA THR A 25 -0.17 27.68 -22.03
C THR A 25 0.75 26.75 -22.80
N ILE A 26 1.34 27.21 -23.92
CA ILE A 26 2.37 26.47 -24.66
C ILE A 26 3.62 26.28 -23.79
N THR A 27 4.08 27.32 -23.09
CA THR A 27 5.26 27.25 -22.21
C THR A 27 5.05 26.29 -21.04
N ILE A 28 3.87 26.30 -20.40
CA ILE A 28 3.55 25.33 -19.33
C ILE A 28 3.54 23.91 -19.87
N LYS A 29 2.92 23.66 -21.03
CA LYS A 29 2.87 22.32 -21.63
C LYS A 29 4.27 21.83 -21.99
N ALA A 30 5.16 22.70 -22.48
CA ALA A 30 6.54 22.37 -22.77
C ALA A 30 7.35 22.08 -21.50
N SER A 31 7.15 22.85 -20.42
CA SER A 31 7.81 22.62 -19.13
C SER A 31 7.35 21.32 -18.45
N LEU A 32 6.08 20.95 -18.58
CA LEU A 32 5.57 19.66 -18.11
C LEU A 32 6.07 18.50 -18.97
N ALA A 33 6.27 18.72 -20.27
CA ALA A 33 6.82 17.70 -21.17
C ALA A 33 8.34 17.51 -21.00
N SER A 34 9.09 18.54 -20.57
CA SER A 34 10.53 18.42 -20.33
C SER A 34 10.88 17.62 -19.07
N ASP A 35 9.98 17.53 -18.09
CA ASP A 35 10.13 16.64 -16.94
C ASP A 35 9.88 15.16 -17.31
N GLU A 36 9.24 14.90 -18.47
CA GLU A 36 9.11 13.57 -19.09
C GLU A 36 10.20 13.28 -20.14
N LEU A 37 11.42 13.80 -19.95
CA LEU A 37 12.58 13.21 -20.63
C LEU A 37 12.91 11.87 -19.98
N ALA A 38 12.21 10.86 -20.49
CA ALA A 38 12.47 9.46 -20.30
C ALA A 38 13.98 9.17 -20.43
N ASP A 39 14.55 8.61 -19.36
CA ASP A 39 15.82 7.90 -19.41
C ASP A 39 15.66 6.75 -20.42
N ASP A 40 16.12 6.96 -21.66
CA ASP A 40 16.20 5.94 -22.72
C ASP A 40 17.29 4.90 -22.43
N LYS A 41 17.31 4.41 -21.19
CA LYS A 41 18.00 3.18 -20.83
C LYS A 41 17.01 2.05 -21.03
N LYS A 42 17.13 1.38 -22.19
CA LYS A 42 16.68 0.00 -22.39
C LYS A 42 16.84 -0.77 -21.08
N PRO A 43 15.79 -1.43 -20.54
CA PRO A 43 15.86 -2.02 -19.21
C PRO A 43 17.04 -2.97 -19.16
N ARG A 44 18.11 -2.56 -18.46
CA ARG A 44 19.23 -3.47 -18.17
C ARG A 44 18.58 -4.58 -17.37
N GLN A 45 18.62 -5.79 -17.92
CA GLN A 45 18.21 -6.98 -17.22
C GLN A 45 19.13 -7.11 -16.01
N ILE A 46 18.70 -6.58 -14.87
CA ILE A 46 19.51 -6.60 -13.66
C ILE A 46 19.58 -8.07 -13.26
N LYS A 47 20.77 -8.65 -13.43
CA LYS A 47 21.03 -10.05 -13.15
C LYS A 47 21.19 -10.22 -11.64
N TYR A 48 20.10 -10.03 -10.90
CA TYR A 48 20.02 -10.28 -9.45
C TYR A 48 20.26 -11.76 -9.09
N THR A 49 20.33 -12.66 -10.08
CA THR A 49 20.28 -14.11 -9.90
C THR A 49 21.47 -14.69 -9.12
N ALA A 50 22.64 -14.05 -9.15
CA ALA A 50 23.84 -14.62 -8.54
C ALA A 50 23.86 -14.54 -6.99
N PHE A 51 23.11 -13.64 -6.37
CA PHE A 51 23.11 -13.51 -4.89
C PHE A 51 22.17 -14.53 -4.21
N PHE A 52 21.17 -15.04 -4.93
CA PHE A 52 20.10 -15.87 -4.37
C PHE A 52 20.32 -17.38 -4.57
N ASP A 53 21.26 -17.79 -5.43
CA ASP A 53 21.40 -19.19 -5.85
C ASP A 53 21.91 -20.12 -4.72
N GLU A 54 22.64 -19.59 -3.74
CA GLU A 54 23.22 -20.40 -2.66
C GLU A 54 22.35 -20.51 -1.40
N LYS A 55 21.24 -19.74 -1.27
CA LYS A 55 20.52 -19.59 0.00
C LYS A 55 19.01 -19.77 -0.12
N LYS A 56 18.60 -21.01 -0.40
CA LYS A 56 17.19 -21.45 -0.48
C LYS A 56 16.36 -21.32 0.83
N HIS A 57 16.93 -20.85 1.95
CA HIS A 57 16.31 -20.98 3.28
C HIS A 57 16.48 -19.77 4.21
N TRP A 58 16.45 -18.55 3.67
CA TRP A 58 16.63 -17.32 4.48
C TRP A 58 15.33 -16.60 4.83
N CYS A 59 14.27 -16.81 4.05
CA CYS A 59 12.97 -16.18 4.27
C CYS A 59 11.94 -17.25 4.64
N ASP A 60 11.46 -17.21 5.87
CA ASP A 60 10.51 -18.17 6.41
C ASP A 60 9.06 -17.75 6.14
N ALA A 61 8.81 -16.44 6.01
CA ALA A 61 7.47 -15.92 5.74
C ALA A 61 7.47 -14.58 4.99
N LEU A 62 6.33 -14.28 4.37
CA LEU A 62 5.94 -12.91 4.04
C LEU A 62 4.97 -12.41 5.11
N VAL A 63 5.22 -11.24 5.68
CA VAL A 63 4.32 -10.60 6.66
C VAL A 63 3.70 -9.35 6.06
N ILE A 64 2.37 -9.26 6.12
CA ILE A 64 1.59 -8.14 5.60
C ILE A 64 0.83 -7.47 6.74
N THR A 65 1.01 -6.15 6.90
CA THR A 65 0.41 -5.36 7.99
C THR A 65 -0.17 -4.04 7.49
N CYS A 66 -0.85 -3.33 8.39
CA CYS A 66 -1.17 -1.91 8.19
C CYS A 66 0.06 -1.04 8.50
N THR A 67 0.10 0.18 7.96
CA THR A 67 1.07 1.25 8.29
C THR A 67 0.73 2.00 9.58
N ASP A 68 -0.19 1.48 10.38
CA ASP A 68 -0.65 2.14 11.59
C ASP A 68 0.46 2.21 12.64
N PHE A 69 0.94 3.43 12.91
CA PHE A 69 2.04 3.70 13.83
C PHE A 69 1.77 3.21 15.26
N ARG A 70 0.50 3.03 15.64
CA ARG A 70 0.15 2.51 16.98
C ARG A 70 0.66 1.09 17.16
N PHE A 71 0.81 0.33 16.08
CA PHE A 71 1.14 -1.09 16.09
C PHE A 71 2.58 -1.38 15.68
N THR A 72 3.37 -0.43 15.18
CA THR A 72 4.70 -0.69 14.59
C THR A 72 5.61 -1.51 15.51
N SER A 73 5.91 -1.02 16.72
CA SER A 73 6.82 -1.72 17.65
C SER A 73 6.25 -3.05 18.14
N ALA A 74 4.98 -3.07 18.53
CA ALA A 74 4.33 -4.28 19.04
C ALA A 74 4.21 -5.37 17.98
N THR A 75 3.99 -5.00 16.72
CA THR A 75 3.95 -5.93 15.60
C THR A 75 5.33 -6.53 15.34
N GLN A 76 6.37 -5.71 15.38
CA GLN A 76 7.75 -6.15 15.20
C GLN A 76 8.19 -7.14 16.30
N GLU A 77 7.86 -6.83 17.56
CA GLU A 77 8.07 -7.73 18.71
C GLU A 77 7.27 -9.03 18.54
N PHE A 78 5.98 -8.94 18.22
CA PHE A 78 5.12 -10.10 17.99
C PHE A 78 5.67 -11.02 16.90
N ILE A 79 6.10 -10.47 15.77
CA ILE A 79 6.62 -11.25 14.65
C ILE A 79 7.93 -11.96 15.02
N ASN A 80 8.86 -11.25 15.69
CA ASN A 80 10.15 -11.81 16.01
C ASN A 80 10.10 -12.80 17.17
N ASP A 81 9.42 -12.41 18.25
CA ASP A 81 9.54 -13.09 19.53
C ASP A 81 8.43 -14.13 19.71
N ARG A 82 7.19 -13.81 19.27
CA ARG A 82 6.05 -14.71 19.42
C ARG A 82 5.88 -15.65 18.24
N LEU A 83 6.12 -15.18 17.01
CA LEU A 83 6.10 -16.05 15.82
C LEU A 83 7.46 -16.69 15.52
N GLY A 84 8.52 -16.27 16.20
CA GLY A 84 9.85 -16.85 16.10
C GLY A 84 10.58 -16.55 14.80
N LEU A 85 10.11 -15.58 14.00
CA LEU A 85 10.70 -15.32 12.68
C LEU A 85 12.08 -14.67 12.78
N LYS A 86 12.39 -13.95 13.86
CA LYS A 86 13.72 -13.39 14.17
C LYS A 86 14.42 -12.74 12.96
N GLY A 87 13.70 -11.89 12.23
CA GLY A 87 14.19 -11.19 11.04
C GLY A 87 14.23 -12.01 9.73
N LYS A 88 13.83 -13.28 9.73
CA LYS A 88 13.78 -14.16 8.55
C LYS A 88 12.45 -14.05 7.80
N TYR A 89 12.04 -12.84 7.43
CA TYR A 89 10.80 -12.63 6.72
C TYR A 89 10.83 -11.35 5.90
N ASP A 90 10.06 -11.35 4.80
CA ASP A 90 9.76 -10.13 4.07
C ASP A 90 8.66 -9.37 4.81
N TYR A 91 8.83 -8.06 4.97
CA TYR A 91 7.86 -7.22 5.65
C TYR A 91 7.24 -6.20 4.72
N ILE A 92 5.92 -6.24 4.60
CA ILE A 92 5.15 -5.32 3.77
C ILE A 92 4.10 -4.64 4.62
N SER A 93 4.26 -3.34 4.79
CA SER A 93 3.32 -2.48 5.51
C SER A 93 2.58 -1.62 4.49
N ILE A 94 1.26 -1.80 4.39
CA ILE A 94 0.41 -1.07 3.45
C ILE A 94 -0.78 -0.40 4.16
N PRO A 95 -1.13 0.85 3.80
CA PRO A 95 -2.29 1.51 4.36
C PRO A 95 -3.57 0.67 4.16
N GLY A 96 -4.30 0.37 5.25
CA GLY A 96 -5.51 -0.44 5.21
C GLY A 96 -5.27 -1.97 5.16
N SER A 97 -4.01 -2.43 5.19
CA SER A 97 -3.64 -3.85 5.23
C SER A 97 -4.46 -4.66 4.21
N ILE A 98 -5.25 -5.61 4.72
CA ILE A 98 -5.99 -6.57 3.93
C ILE A 98 -7.17 -5.99 3.13
N ARG A 99 -7.61 -4.78 3.46
CA ARG A 99 -8.68 -4.10 2.71
C ARG A 99 -8.33 -3.96 1.23
N ASN A 100 -7.03 -3.83 0.91
CA ASN A 100 -6.52 -3.75 -0.45
C ASN A 100 -6.79 -5.02 -1.28
N LEU A 101 -6.95 -6.19 -0.67
CA LEU A 101 -7.36 -7.39 -1.40
C LEU A 101 -8.85 -7.40 -1.73
N MET A 102 -9.65 -6.66 -0.98
CA MET A 102 -11.11 -6.65 -1.15
C MET A 102 -11.51 -5.73 -2.31
N ASP A 103 -10.74 -4.67 -2.58
CA ASP A 103 -10.94 -3.78 -3.72
C ASP A 103 -10.19 -4.30 -4.97
N PRO A 104 -10.88 -4.58 -6.09
CA PRO A 104 -10.23 -4.99 -7.35
C PRO A 104 -9.12 -4.06 -7.83
N LYS A 105 -9.24 -2.74 -7.60
CA LYS A 105 -8.26 -1.74 -8.06
C LYS A 105 -6.91 -1.87 -7.37
N THR A 106 -6.91 -2.29 -6.10
CA THR A 106 -5.69 -2.44 -5.29
C THR A 106 -5.30 -3.90 -5.05
N ARG A 107 -6.14 -4.85 -5.43
CA ARG A 107 -5.88 -6.29 -5.28
C ARG A 107 -4.62 -6.73 -6.01
N ASP A 108 -4.39 -6.21 -7.22
CA ASP A 108 -3.26 -6.61 -8.03
C ASP A 108 -1.92 -6.18 -7.43
N LEU A 109 -1.88 -5.03 -6.75
CA LEU A 109 -0.70 -4.62 -5.99
C LEU A 109 -0.32 -5.70 -4.96
N VAL A 110 -1.29 -6.20 -4.22
CA VAL A 110 -1.02 -7.22 -3.19
C VAL A 110 -0.76 -8.59 -3.80
N MET A 111 -1.55 -9.02 -4.79
CA MET A 111 -1.46 -10.38 -5.33
C MET A 111 -0.34 -10.56 -6.36
N ASN A 112 -0.02 -9.54 -7.14
CA ASN A 112 0.99 -9.61 -8.20
C ASN A 112 2.32 -9.05 -7.72
N THR A 113 2.34 -7.81 -7.22
CA THR A 113 3.60 -7.13 -6.84
C THR A 113 4.18 -7.76 -5.59
N PHE A 114 3.42 -7.87 -4.50
CA PHE A 114 3.93 -8.52 -3.28
C PHE A 114 4.03 -10.05 -3.44
N GLY A 115 3.25 -10.60 -4.36
CA GLY A 115 3.40 -11.99 -4.79
C GLY A 115 4.75 -12.31 -5.44
N ILE A 116 5.57 -11.32 -5.82
CA ILE A 116 6.94 -11.53 -6.30
C ILE A 116 7.81 -12.13 -5.19
N SER A 117 7.75 -11.58 -3.97
CA SER A 117 8.49 -12.10 -2.81
C SER A 117 8.18 -13.57 -2.55
N LEU A 118 6.91 -13.97 -2.72
CA LEU A 118 6.47 -15.37 -2.60
C LEU A 118 7.21 -16.31 -3.56
N ARG A 119 7.47 -15.86 -4.79
CA ARG A 119 8.12 -16.66 -5.82
C ARG A 119 9.64 -16.63 -5.72
N LEU A 120 10.22 -15.45 -5.50
CA LEU A 120 11.67 -15.27 -5.50
C LEU A 120 12.34 -15.76 -4.22
N HIS A 121 11.68 -15.62 -3.07
CA HIS A 121 12.25 -16.03 -1.78
C HIS A 121 11.73 -17.39 -1.32
N HIS A 122 10.95 -18.09 -2.15
CA HIS A 122 10.40 -19.43 -1.89
C HIS A 122 9.71 -19.58 -0.52
N VAL A 123 9.08 -18.52 -0.02
CA VAL A 123 8.39 -18.55 1.28
C VAL A 123 7.22 -19.52 1.24
N LYS A 124 7.01 -20.24 2.34
CA LYS A 124 5.92 -21.22 2.49
C LYS A 124 4.79 -20.72 3.40
N ARG A 125 4.97 -19.54 3.97
CA ARG A 125 4.09 -18.94 4.97
C ARG A 125 3.80 -17.49 4.62
N VAL A 126 2.54 -17.10 4.73
CA VAL A 126 2.12 -15.69 4.76
C VAL A 126 1.48 -15.43 6.11
N VAL A 127 1.88 -14.35 6.77
CA VAL A 127 1.25 -13.87 8.00
C VAL A 127 0.54 -12.57 7.67
N ILE A 128 -0.76 -12.50 7.95
CA ILE A 128 -1.56 -11.31 7.67
C ILE A 128 -2.08 -10.77 8.99
N LEU A 129 -1.69 -9.53 9.30
CA LEU A 129 -2.11 -8.79 10.48
C LEU A 129 -3.04 -7.64 10.07
N ALA A 130 -4.30 -7.76 10.45
CA ALA A 130 -5.23 -6.63 10.50
C ALA A 130 -5.37 -6.16 11.96
N HIS A 131 -5.91 -4.96 12.16
CA HIS A 131 -6.10 -4.41 13.50
C HIS A 131 -7.46 -3.71 13.64
N GLN A 132 -7.91 -3.61 14.89
CA GLN A 132 -9.05 -2.79 15.29
C GLN A 132 -8.77 -1.30 15.04
N ASP A 133 -9.82 -0.56 14.75
CA ASP A 133 -9.81 0.88 14.55
C ASP A 133 -8.95 1.31 13.36
N CYS A 134 -9.03 0.55 12.27
CA CYS A 134 -8.26 0.84 11.05
C CYS A 134 -8.97 1.90 10.19
N THR A 135 -8.54 3.15 10.30
CA THR A 135 -9.13 4.28 9.57
C THR A 135 -9.07 4.11 8.06
N ILE A 136 -7.91 3.76 7.51
CA ILE A 136 -7.70 3.73 6.05
C ILE A 136 -8.44 2.56 5.40
N GLY A 137 -8.51 1.40 6.08
CA GLY A 137 -9.19 0.23 5.55
C GLY A 137 -10.70 0.24 5.77
N TYR A 138 -11.15 0.73 6.93
CA TYR A 138 -12.50 0.47 7.42
C TYR A 138 -13.22 1.71 7.97
N GLY A 139 -12.59 2.89 7.94
CA GLY A 139 -13.16 4.13 8.48
C GLY A 139 -12.97 4.30 10.00
N GLY A 140 -12.26 3.37 10.65
CA GLY A 140 -12.08 3.32 12.10
C GLY A 140 -13.28 2.69 12.81
N SER A 141 -13.14 2.42 14.11
CA SER A 141 -14.19 1.75 14.89
C SER A 141 -15.49 2.53 14.92
N LYS A 142 -15.43 3.86 14.81
CA LYS A 142 -16.60 4.75 14.72
C LYS A 142 -17.50 4.50 13.52
N ASN A 143 -17.02 3.79 12.49
CA ASN A 143 -17.78 3.47 11.29
C ASN A 143 -18.62 2.19 11.45
N PHE A 144 -18.59 1.56 12.63
CA PHE A 144 -19.35 0.36 12.95
C PHE A 144 -20.32 0.66 14.10
N PRO A 145 -21.49 0.00 14.13
CA PRO A 145 -22.41 0.11 15.26
C PRO A 145 -21.75 -0.35 16.57
N GLU A 146 -21.04 -1.48 16.50
CA GLU A 146 -20.37 -2.10 17.64
C GLU A 146 -18.98 -2.62 17.25
N LEU A 147 -18.06 -2.68 18.22
CA LEU A 147 -16.72 -3.27 18.03
C LEU A 147 -16.80 -4.74 17.56
N ALA A 148 -17.84 -5.46 17.97
CA ALA A 148 -18.08 -6.82 17.53
C ALA A 148 -18.34 -6.91 16.01
N ASP A 149 -19.00 -5.92 15.42
CA ASP A 149 -19.30 -5.90 13.98
C ASP A 149 -18.08 -5.50 13.15
N GLU A 150 -17.24 -4.60 13.68
CA GLU A 150 -15.90 -4.37 13.13
C GLU A 150 -15.08 -5.66 13.11
N TYR A 151 -14.99 -6.35 14.25
CA TYR A 151 -14.25 -7.61 14.37
C TYR A 151 -14.75 -8.67 13.37
N LYS A 152 -16.07 -8.86 13.27
CA LYS A 152 -16.68 -9.81 12.30
C LYS A 152 -16.32 -9.43 10.86
N THR A 153 -16.39 -8.14 10.53
CA THR A 153 -16.09 -7.64 9.17
C THR A 153 -14.64 -7.89 8.81
N ILE A 154 -13.70 -7.50 9.68
CA ILE A 154 -12.27 -7.69 9.46
C ILE A 154 -11.93 -9.19 9.39
N CYS A 155 -12.51 -10.03 10.26
CA CYS A 155 -12.32 -11.48 10.20
C CYS A 155 -12.85 -12.10 8.90
N LYS A 156 -13.98 -11.62 8.39
CA LYS A 156 -14.54 -12.05 7.11
C LYS A 156 -13.58 -11.73 5.96
N ASP A 157 -13.00 -10.55 5.97
CA ASP A 157 -12.04 -10.11 4.95
C ASP A 157 -10.71 -10.87 5.04
N LEU A 158 -10.18 -11.10 6.25
CA LEU A 158 -9.00 -11.94 6.47
C LEU A 158 -9.21 -13.37 5.92
N LYS A 159 -10.36 -13.98 6.21
CA LYS A 159 -10.72 -15.31 5.67
C LYS A 159 -10.84 -15.29 4.15
N LYS A 160 -11.41 -14.21 3.57
CA LYS A 160 -11.47 -14.05 2.13
C LYS A 160 -10.08 -13.90 1.51
N ALA A 161 -9.18 -13.15 2.13
CA ALA A 161 -7.80 -13.03 1.70
C ALA A 161 -7.07 -14.37 1.71
N ARG A 162 -7.21 -15.17 2.77
CA ARG A 162 -6.66 -16.54 2.80
C ARG A 162 -7.13 -17.39 1.63
N ARG A 163 -8.42 -17.32 1.26
CA ARG A 163 -8.93 -18.00 0.07
C ARG A 163 -8.28 -17.49 -1.22
N LEU A 164 -8.13 -16.17 -1.37
CA LEU A 164 -7.49 -15.59 -2.57
C LEU A 164 -6.02 -16.03 -2.70
N PHE A 165 -5.26 -16.02 -1.59
CA PHE A 165 -3.90 -16.55 -1.57
C PHE A 165 -3.89 -18.06 -1.86
N GLY A 166 -4.79 -18.82 -1.25
CA GLY A 166 -4.89 -20.27 -1.45
C GLY A 166 -5.24 -20.67 -2.89
N ILE A 167 -6.03 -19.87 -3.62
CA ILE A 167 -6.34 -20.09 -5.05
C ILE A 167 -5.13 -19.78 -5.94
N LYS A 168 -4.31 -18.79 -5.59
CA LYS A 168 -3.18 -18.39 -6.44
C LYS A 168 -1.88 -19.12 -6.11
N PHE A 169 -1.70 -19.48 -4.85
CA PHE A 169 -0.49 -20.04 -4.28
C PHE A 169 -0.83 -21.24 -3.39
N HIS A 170 -1.13 -22.37 -4.01
CA HIS A 170 -1.69 -23.55 -3.33
C HIS A 170 -0.78 -24.14 -2.25
N HIS A 171 0.52 -23.84 -2.30
CA HIS A 171 1.52 -24.34 -1.35
C HIS A 171 1.68 -23.48 -0.10
N LEU A 172 1.02 -22.32 -0.02
CA LEU A 172 1.20 -21.38 1.09
C LEU A 172 0.29 -21.72 2.27
N ARG A 173 0.90 -21.79 3.46
CA ARG A 173 0.18 -21.60 4.72
C ARG A 173 -0.09 -20.12 4.93
N VAL A 174 -1.33 -19.75 5.27
CA VAL A 174 -1.72 -18.34 5.46
C VAL A 174 -2.28 -18.15 6.86
N ASP A 175 -1.45 -17.65 7.78
CA ASP A 175 -1.85 -17.43 9.17
C ASP A 175 -2.45 -16.04 9.34
N LEU A 176 -3.61 -15.96 9.98
CA LEU A 176 -4.41 -14.75 10.09
C LEU A 176 -4.44 -14.24 11.53
N TYR A 177 -4.15 -12.97 11.73
CA TYR A 177 -4.15 -12.34 13.05
C TYR A 177 -4.96 -11.05 13.08
N TYR A 178 -5.60 -10.82 14.23
CA TYR A 178 -6.31 -9.61 14.55
C TYR A 178 -5.68 -8.92 15.77
N GLY A 179 -5.16 -7.72 15.56
CA GLY A 179 -4.52 -6.89 16.57
C GLY A 179 -5.51 -5.93 17.26
N THR A 180 -5.45 -5.86 18.58
CA THR A 180 -6.10 -4.80 19.37
C THR A 180 -5.06 -4.07 20.21
N VAL A 181 -5.33 -2.80 20.49
CA VAL A 181 -4.56 -1.99 21.43
C VAL A 181 -5.53 -1.24 22.34
N PHE A 182 -5.26 -1.26 23.64
CA PHE A 182 -5.97 -0.44 24.63
C PHE A 182 -4.97 0.22 25.57
N PHE A 183 -5.38 1.35 26.15
CA PHE A 183 -4.57 2.11 27.07
C PHE A 183 -4.96 1.75 28.51
N ASN A 184 -3.97 1.42 29.33
CA ASN A 184 -4.12 1.21 30.77
C ASN A 184 -2.93 1.82 31.49
N ASP A 185 -3.15 2.72 32.45
CA ASP A 185 -2.12 3.38 33.25
C ASP A 185 -0.92 3.91 32.43
N ASN A 186 -1.21 4.71 31.39
CA ASN A 186 -0.23 5.25 30.44
C ASN A 186 0.57 4.21 29.63
N LYS A 187 0.20 2.93 29.68
CA LYS A 187 0.78 1.87 28.87
C LYS A 187 -0.20 1.41 27.80
N ARG A 188 0.34 1.08 26.63
CA ARG A 188 -0.42 0.40 25.58
C ARG A 188 -0.30 -1.11 25.79
N ILE A 189 -1.45 -1.78 25.87
CA ILE A 189 -1.53 -3.23 25.97
C ILE A 189 -2.00 -3.75 24.63
N TYR A 190 -1.20 -4.65 24.05
CA TYR A 190 -1.43 -5.22 22.72
C TYR A 190 -1.88 -6.66 22.83
N ASN A 191 -2.83 -7.03 21.98
CA ASN A 191 -3.25 -8.42 21.82
C ASN A 191 -3.30 -8.77 20.33
N PHE A 192 -2.66 -9.87 19.96
CA PHE A 192 -2.67 -10.40 18.59
C PHE A 192 -3.39 -11.75 18.60
N LYS A 193 -4.68 -11.73 18.30
CA LYS A 193 -5.52 -12.93 18.29
C LYS A 193 -5.31 -13.71 17.00
N HIS A 194 -4.89 -14.97 17.11
CA HIS A 194 -4.85 -15.89 15.98
C HIS A 194 -6.27 -16.26 15.56
N ILE A 195 -6.56 -16.19 14.26
CA ILE A 195 -7.88 -16.45 13.69
C ILE A 195 -7.93 -17.84 13.03
N LEU A 196 -6.97 -18.15 12.16
CA LEU A 196 -6.83 -19.39 11.38
C LEU A 196 -5.41 -19.56 10.81
#